data_AF-A0A963RPM5-F1
#
_entry.id   AF-A0A963RPM5-F1
#
_cell.length_a   1.000
_cell.length_b   1.000
_cell.length_c   1.000
_cell.angle_alpha   90.00
_cell.angle_beta   90.00
_cell.angle_gamma   90.00
#
_symmetry.space_group_name_H-M   'P 1'
#
loop_
_entity.id
_entity.type
_entity.pdbx_description
1 polymer ?
#
loop_
_entity_poly.entity_id
_entity_poly.type
_entity_poly.pdbx_seq_one_letter_code
_entity_poly.pdbx_strand_id
1 'polypeptide(L)' 'AASQPNDVDDALFARMREHWSEAQIVEILGVVAMFGFLNRWNDSMGTPLEPVPTAVAEQAVGSQGWTPGKHGQGG' A
#
# COMPACT_ATOMS: atom_id res chain seq x y z
N ALA A 1 -3.36 2.68 -3.19
CA ALA A 1 -3.01 4.06 -2.80
C ALA A 1 -3.68 4.40 -1.47
N ALA A 2 -3.04 5.18 -0.61
CA ALA A 2 -3.70 5.74 0.59
C ALA A 2 -4.68 6.86 0.19
N SER A 3 -5.69 7.15 1.03
CA SER A 3 -6.59 8.29 0.79
C SER A 3 -5.82 9.61 0.87
N GLN A 4 -6.07 10.51 -0.08
CA GLN A 4 -5.62 11.89 -0.05
C GLN A 4 -6.79 12.80 -0.45
N PRO A 5 -7.29 13.67 0.46
CA PRO A 5 -6.75 14.01 1.78
C PRO A 5 -6.85 12.89 2.83
N ASN A 6 -6.19 13.07 3.97
CA ASN A 6 -6.24 12.12 5.09
C ASN A 6 -7.64 12.16 5.73
N ASP A 7 -8.28 11.00 5.87
CA ASP A 7 -9.63 10.84 6.44
C ASP A 7 -9.61 10.38 7.92
N VAL A 8 -8.44 10.36 8.56
CA VAL A 8 -8.33 10.02 9.99
C VAL A 8 -8.93 11.13 10.84
N ASP A 9 -9.92 10.77 11.66
CA ASP A 9 -10.60 11.65 12.61
C ASP A 9 -10.62 11.07 14.04
N ASP A 10 -11.12 11.86 14.99
CA ASP A 10 -11.21 11.45 16.41
C ASP A 10 -12.14 10.25 16.61
N ALA A 11 -13.19 10.13 15.78
CA ALA A 11 -14.15 9.02 15.84
C ALA A 11 -13.49 7.69 15.42
N LEU A 12 -12.62 7.72 14.42
CA LEU A 12 -11.82 6.57 14.02
C LEU A 12 -10.87 6.15 15.14
N PHE A 13 -10.15 7.10 15.77
CA PHE A 13 -9.29 6.80 16.90
C PHE A 13 -10.07 6.21 18.09
N ALA A 14 -11.29 6.70 18.36
CA ALA A 14 -12.14 6.15 19.40
C ALA A 14 -12.48 4.67 19.12
N ARG A 15 -12.87 4.34 17.87
CA ARG A 15 -13.14 2.96 17.46
C ARG A 15 -11.89 2.07 17.51
N MET A 16 -10.71 2.60 17.19
CA MET A 16 -9.47 1.84 17.30
C MET A 16 -9.15 1.48 18.76
N ARG A 17 -9.36 2.41 19.69
CA ARG A 17 -9.15 2.18 21.13
C ARG A 17 -10.07 1.11 21.73
N GLU A 18 -11.17 0.75 21.07
CA GLU A 18 -12.03 -0.37 21.48
C GLU A 18 -11.36 -1.74 21.29
N HIS A 19 -10.31 -1.82 20.46
CA HIS A 19 -9.69 -3.09 20.05
C HIS A 19 -8.17 -3.16 20.28
N TRP A 20 -7.49 -2.01 20.31
CA TRP A 20 -6.03 -1.91 20.41
C TRP A 20 -5.62 -0.91 21.48
N SER A 21 -4.48 -1.18 22.12
CA SER A 21 -3.84 -0.21 23.00
C SER A 21 -3.22 0.94 22.20
N GLU A 22 -2.97 2.08 22.86
CA GLU A 22 -2.32 3.24 22.22
C GLU A 22 -0.99 2.88 21.56
N ALA A 23 -0.17 2.02 22.19
CA ALA A 23 1.09 1.56 21.60
C ALA A 23 0.87 0.77 20.30
N GLN A 24 -0.11 -0.13 20.27
CA GLN A 24 -0.46 -0.90 19.06
C GLN A 24 -1.03 0.00 17.96
N ILE A 25 -1.82 1.01 18.31
CA ILE A 25 -2.32 2.01 17.35
C ILE A 25 -1.15 2.78 16.72
N VAL A 26 -0.16 3.18 17.52
CA VAL A 26 1.07 3.83 17.02
C VAL A 26 1.86 2.93 16.08
N GLU A 27 2.00 1.63 16.40
CA GLU A 27 2.65 0.65 15.54
C GLU A 27 1.91 0.49 14.19
N ILE A 28 0.58 0.39 14.23
CA ILE A 28 -0.27 0.32 13.02
C ILE A 28 -0.05 1.55 12.15
N LEU A 29 -0.09 2.75 12.75
CA LEU A 29 0.17 4.00 12.03
C LEU A 29 1.58 4.04 11.43
N GLY A 30 2.58 3.52 12.14
CA GLY A 30 3.95 3.39 11.66
C GLY A 30 4.05 2.53 10.39
N VAL A 31 3.38 1.37 10.36
CA VAL A 31 3.33 0.51 9.18
C VAL A 31 2.62 1.22 8.01
N VAL A 32 1.47 1.86 8.27
CA VAL A 32 0.74 2.62 7.24
C VAL A 32 1.60 3.74 6.66
N ALA A 33 2.32 4.49 7.51
CA ALA A 33 3.23 5.54 7.06
C ALA A 33 4.39 5.01 6.21
N MET A 34 5.00 3.90 6.63
CA MET A 34 6.06 3.21 5.88
C MET A 34 5.59 2.82 4.47
N PHE A 35 4.42 2.18 4.36
CA PHE A 35 3.85 1.85 3.05
C PHE A 35 3.42 3.09 2.26
N GLY A 36 2.97 4.15 2.93
CA GLY A 36 2.70 5.46 2.30
C GLY A 36 3.93 6.08 1.65
N PHE A 37 5.11 5.94 2.28
CA PHE A 37 6.40 6.32 1.72
C PHE A 37 6.80 5.38 0.57
N LEU A 38 6.80 4.06 0.80
CA LEU A 38 7.25 3.08 -0.19
C LEU A 38 6.42 3.13 -1.48
N ASN A 39 5.10 3.31 -1.38
CA ASN A 39 4.23 3.45 -2.55
C ASN A 39 4.65 4.66 -3.40
N ARG A 40 4.91 5.82 -2.78
CA ARG A 40 5.35 7.04 -3.48
C ARG A 40 6.77 6.93 -4.03
N TRP A 41 7.66 6.32 -3.26
CA TRP A 41 9.04 6.07 -3.66
C TRP A 41 9.09 5.16 -4.89
N ASN A 42 8.45 3.99 -4.83
CA ASN A 42 8.40 3.04 -5.95
C ASN A 42 7.70 3.65 -7.17
N ASP A 43 6.65 4.45 -6.95
CA ASP A 43 5.98 5.17 -8.03
C ASP A 43 6.90 6.17 -8.74
N SER A 44 7.80 6.83 -8.00
CA SER A 44 8.73 7.83 -8.54
C SER A 44 9.96 7.20 -9.17
N MET A 45 10.49 6.14 -8.55
CA MET A 45 11.69 5.44 -9.02
C MET A 45 11.40 4.47 -10.16
N GLY A 46 10.12 4.14 -10.42
CA GLY A 46 9.73 3.21 -11.48
C GLY A 46 10.38 1.84 -11.32
N THR A 47 10.64 1.41 -10.08
CA THR A 47 11.37 0.16 -9.83
C THR A 47 10.66 -0.98 -10.55
N PRO A 48 11.35 -1.71 -11.45
CA PRO A 48 10.73 -2.80 -12.19
C PRO A 48 10.19 -3.86 -11.23
N LEU A 49 9.03 -4.42 -11.54
CA LEU A 49 8.56 -5.58 -10.80
C LEU A 49 9.53 -6.74 -11.04
N GLU A 50 9.90 -7.41 -9.94
CA GLU A 50 10.63 -8.65 -10.02
C GLU A 50 9.75 -9.73 -10.69
N PRO A 51 10.35 -10.78 -11.30
CA PRO A 51 9.59 -11.81 -12.00
C PRO A 51 8.54 -12.52 -11.12
N VAL A 52 8.83 -12.71 -9.83
CA VAL A 52 7.96 -13.42 -8.89
C VAL A 52 6.67 -12.64 -8.57
N PRO A 53 6.71 -11.35 -8.15
CA PRO A 53 5.52 -10.53 -8.00
C PRO A 53 4.66 -10.43 -9.26
N THR A 54 5.29 -10.33 -10.44
CA THR A 54 4.58 -10.25 -11.73
C THR A 54 3.76 -11.52 -11.98
N ALA A 55 4.36 -12.69 -11.81
CA ALA A 55 3.66 -13.96 -11.98
C ALA A 55 2.49 -14.14 -10.99
N VAL A 56 2.66 -13.73 -9.74
CA VAL A 56 1.59 -13.77 -8.73
C VAL A 56 0.43 -12.84 -9.12
N ALA A 57 0.73 -11.63 -9.59
CA ALA A 57 -0.28 -10.67 -10.02
C ALA A 57 -1.04 -11.16 -11.28
N GLU A 58 -0.34 -11.72 -12.27
CA GLU A 58 -0.94 -12.33 -13.45
C GLU A 58 -1.86 -13.48 -13.08
N GLN A 59 -1.43 -14.37 -12.18
CA GLN A 59 -2.23 -15.50 -11.73
C GLN A 59 -3.48 -15.05 -10.96
N ALA A 60 -3.36 -14.05 -10.08
CA ALA A 60 -4.44 -13.63 -9.20
C ALA A 60 -5.49 -12.77 -9.92
N VAL A 61 -5.05 -11.84 -10.78
CA VAL A 61 -5.91 -10.78 -11.35
C VAL A 61 -5.66 -10.48 -12.82
N GLY A 62 -4.81 -11.24 -13.53
CA GLY A 62 -4.54 -11.03 -14.95
C GLY A 62 -5.78 -11.15 -15.84
N SER A 63 -6.68 -12.09 -15.52
CA SER A 63 -7.96 -12.25 -16.23
C SER A 63 -8.92 -11.07 -16.03
N GLN A 64 -8.67 -10.21 -15.04
CA GLN A 64 -9.42 -8.98 -14.78
C GLN A 64 -8.81 -7.76 -15.49
N GLY A 65 -7.88 -7.97 -16.42
CA GLY A 65 -7.28 -6.91 -17.24
C GLY A 65 -6.14 -6.15 -16.58
N TRP A 66 -5.54 -6.71 -15.52
CA TRP A 66 -4.36 -6.12 -14.89
C TRP A 66 -3.16 -6.14 -15.83
N THR A 67 -2.38 -5.06 -15.84
CA THR A 67 -1.10 -4.95 -16.57
C THR A 67 -0.04 -4.31 -15.67
N PRO A 68 1.25 -4.65 -15.84
CA PRO A 68 2.32 -4.09 -14.99
C PRO A 68 2.59 -2.59 -15.20
N GLY A 69 2.04 -1.98 -16.26
CA GLY A 69 2.19 -0.55 -16.54
C GLY A 69 3.65 -0.10 -16.58
N LYS A 70 3.97 1.02 -15.90
CA LYS A 70 5.32 1.60 -15.82
C LYS A 70 6.36 0.72 -15.09
N HIS A 71 5.94 -0.40 -14.50
CA HIS A 71 6.81 -1.33 -13.79
C HIS A 71 7.15 -2.60 -14.59
N GLY A 72 6.70 -2.69 -15.85
CA GLY A 72 7.12 -3.76 -16.76
C GLY A 72 8.61 -3.66 -17.08
N GLN A 73 9.30 -4.80 -17.22
CA GLN A 73 10.71 -4.81 -17.65
C GLN A 73 10.79 -4.31 -19.11
N GLY A 74 11.20 -3.05 -19.31
CA GLY A 74 11.49 -2.49 -20.64
C GLY A 74 10.97 -1.08 -20.94
N GLY A 75 10.73 -0.24 -19.92
CA GLY A 75 10.49 1.21 -20.10
C GLY A 75 11.77 2.03 -20.03
#